data_AF-A0A6G6BS75-F1
#
_entry.id   AF-A0A6G6BS75-F1
#
_cell.length_a   1.000
_cell.length_b   1.000
_cell.length_c   1.000
_cell.angle_alpha   90.00
_cell.angle_beta   90.00
_cell.angle_gamma   90.00
#
_symmetry.space_group_name_H-M   'P 1'
#
loop_
_entity.id
_entity.type
_entity.pdbx_description
1 polymer ?
#
loop_
_entity_poly.entity_id
_entity_poly.type
_entity_poly.pdbx_seq_one_letter_code
_entity_poly.pdbx_strand_id
1 'polypeptide(L)'
;MKKFFSVEDVINVYDLIKEALLLKKNPYEFKHIVKNKTIGLVFFNPSLRTRISCQKAAFNLGCNIWVLDVHKDSWKIEMNDGSVMKMTQEHLKEAISVMSIYCDILAVRTFPSLSDRDFDYKEIIFNKILKYSRVPVVNMESATLHPLQSLADIMTIAEFTSFFKKRCKVVLSWAPHIKPLPHSVANSFSQWISKIDKIDFTIACPEKYDLHKRFSNGVFTTHNQDMAFINADFVYAKNWSSYLDYGKMLCQNSDWMITVNKMKLTNQAKFMHCLPVRRNIVVEDAVLDGNHSIVLQQAENRIYASQIIFLKILQSLS
;
A
#
# COMPACT_ATOMS: atom_id res chain seq x y z
N MET A 1 -19.53 -0.54 0.61
CA MET A 1 -18.34 -1.11 -0.08
C MET A 1 -18.15 -2.54 0.44
N LYS A 2 -18.26 -3.59 -0.40
CA LYS A 2 -18.22 -5.00 0.06
C LYS A 2 -16.80 -5.58 0.20
N LYS A 3 -15.81 -4.95 -0.42
CA LYS A 3 -14.38 -5.26 -0.29
C LYS A 3 -13.58 -4.00 -0.60
N PHE A 4 -12.34 -3.94 -0.13
CA PHE A 4 -11.37 -2.92 -0.55
C PHE A 4 -10.06 -3.62 -0.91
N PHE A 5 -9.91 -3.97 -2.19
CA PHE A 5 -8.74 -4.67 -2.72
C PHE A 5 -7.83 -3.74 -3.53
N SER A 6 -8.41 -2.81 -4.29
CA SER A 6 -7.68 -1.89 -5.17
C SER A 6 -8.42 -0.57 -5.34
N VAL A 7 -7.85 0.35 -6.12
CA VAL A 7 -8.53 1.61 -6.49
C VAL A 7 -9.84 1.37 -7.27
N GLU A 8 -9.98 0.23 -7.96
CA GLU A 8 -11.18 -0.09 -8.74
C GLU A 8 -12.40 -0.38 -7.85
N ASP A 9 -12.22 -0.61 -6.55
CA ASP A 9 -13.33 -0.73 -5.60
C ASP A 9 -13.87 0.63 -5.15
N VAL A 10 -13.24 1.74 -5.59
CA VAL A 10 -13.59 3.12 -5.25
C VAL A 10 -14.35 3.76 -6.41
N ILE A 11 -15.58 4.22 -6.14
CA ILE A 11 -16.45 4.84 -7.15
C ILE A 11 -15.86 6.18 -7.64
N ASN A 12 -15.49 7.06 -6.70
CA ASN A 12 -14.86 8.34 -6.99
C ASN A 12 -13.66 8.56 -6.07
N VAL A 13 -12.46 8.58 -6.68
CA VAL A 13 -11.19 8.72 -5.95
C VAL A 13 -11.05 10.11 -5.34
N TYR A 14 -11.48 11.17 -6.05
CA TYR A 14 -11.43 12.54 -5.53
C TYR A 14 -12.31 12.71 -4.29
N ASP A 15 -13.54 12.21 -4.33
CA ASP A 15 -14.45 12.29 -3.19
C ASP A 15 -13.89 11.52 -1.99
N LEU A 16 -13.35 10.32 -2.22
CA LEU A 16 -12.72 9.52 -1.16
C LEU A 16 -11.56 10.27 -0.48
N ILE A 17 -10.68 10.91 -1.26
CA ILE A 17 -9.57 11.70 -0.72
C ILE A 17 -10.11 12.88 0.08
N LYS A 18 -11.11 13.60 -0.46
CA LYS A 18 -11.70 14.77 0.21
C LYS A 18 -12.32 14.37 1.55
N GLU A 19 -13.11 13.31 1.57
CA GLU A 19 -13.71 12.78 2.80
C GLU A 19 -12.64 12.32 3.80
N ALA A 20 -11.57 11.65 3.35
CA ALA A 20 -10.48 11.23 4.21
C ALA A 20 -9.72 12.42 4.83
N LEU A 21 -9.54 13.51 4.08
CA LEU A 21 -8.93 14.74 4.58
C LEU A 21 -9.86 15.52 5.53
N LEU A 22 -11.17 15.49 5.30
CA LEU A 22 -12.15 16.03 6.25
C LEU A 22 -12.14 15.21 7.55
N LEU A 23 -12.11 13.88 7.44
CA LEU A 23 -11.99 12.98 8.57
C LEU A 23 -10.70 13.21 9.37
N LYS A 24 -9.59 13.52 8.70
CA LYS A 24 -8.34 13.91 9.37
C LYS A 24 -8.49 15.17 10.23
N LYS A 25 -9.32 16.14 9.82
CA LYS A 25 -9.56 17.36 10.61
C LYS A 25 -10.40 17.08 11.86
N ASN A 26 -11.37 16.17 11.76
CA ASN A 26 -12.21 15.74 12.89
C ASN A 26 -12.18 14.21 13.07
N PRO A 27 -11.08 13.64 13.60
CA PRO A 27 -10.87 12.18 13.61
C PRO A 27 -11.94 11.38 14.34
N TYR A 28 -12.68 12.00 15.27
CA TYR A 28 -13.66 11.32 16.12
C TYR A 28 -15.11 11.61 15.75
N GLU A 29 -15.37 12.33 14.66
CA GLU A 29 -16.71 12.76 14.23
C GLU A 29 -17.71 11.60 14.15
N PHE A 30 -17.24 10.44 13.69
CA PHE A 30 -18.06 9.25 13.46
C PHE A 30 -17.97 8.19 14.56
N LYS A 31 -17.38 8.51 15.71
CA LYS A 31 -17.13 7.56 16.81
C LYS A 31 -18.39 6.83 17.31
N HIS A 32 -19.55 7.45 17.16
CA HIS A 32 -20.82 6.89 17.61
C HIS A 32 -21.58 6.11 16.53
N ILE A 33 -21.31 6.37 15.24
CA ILE A 33 -22.06 5.77 14.13
C ILE A 33 -21.85 4.25 14.05
N VAL A 34 -20.64 3.80 14.41
CA VAL A 34 -20.22 2.40 14.23
C VAL A 34 -19.83 1.75 15.56
N LYS A 35 -20.44 2.21 16.66
CA LYS A 35 -20.17 1.70 18.01
C LYS A 35 -20.45 0.19 18.08
N ASN A 36 -19.60 -0.54 18.81
CA ASN A 36 -19.64 -2.00 19.00
C ASN A 36 -19.32 -2.84 17.75
N LYS A 37 -18.99 -2.21 16.61
CA LYS A 37 -18.45 -2.94 15.46
C LYS A 37 -17.03 -3.42 15.74
N THR A 38 -16.69 -4.61 15.27
CA THR A 38 -15.40 -5.25 15.53
C THR A 38 -14.61 -5.39 14.24
N ILE A 39 -13.35 -4.96 14.22
CA ILE A 39 -12.45 -5.11 13.08
C ILE A 39 -11.39 -6.17 13.43
N GLY A 40 -11.27 -7.19 12.60
CA GLY A 40 -10.23 -8.21 12.72
C GLY A 40 -9.04 -7.90 11.83
N LEU A 41 -7.83 -7.79 12.40
CA LEU A 41 -6.60 -7.62 11.62
C LEU A 41 -5.80 -8.92 11.58
N VAL A 42 -5.69 -9.53 10.39
CA VAL A 42 -4.95 -10.78 10.19
C VAL A 42 -3.65 -10.51 9.43
N PHE A 43 -2.53 -10.95 9.99
CA PHE A 43 -1.20 -10.78 9.44
C PHE A 43 -0.56 -12.14 9.12
N PHE A 44 -0.44 -12.48 7.83
CA PHE A 44 0.43 -13.57 7.39
C PHE A 44 1.91 -13.14 7.36
N ASN A 45 2.18 -11.83 7.39
CA ASN A 45 3.53 -11.28 7.45
C ASN A 45 3.57 -10.10 8.41
N PRO A 46 4.64 -9.95 9.20
CA PRO A 46 4.71 -8.91 10.22
C PRO A 46 4.70 -7.50 9.61
N SER A 47 4.03 -6.57 10.29
CA SER A 47 4.08 -5.15 9.95
C SER A 47 3.85 -4.28 11.19
N LEU A 48 4.73 -3.30 11.40
CA LEU A 48 4.58 -2.33 12.48
C LEU A 48 3.59 -1.23 12.12
N ARG A 49 3.83 -0.54 10.98
CA ARG A 49 3.07 0.64 10.56
C ARG A 49 1.61 0.29 10.30
N THR A 50 1.36 -0.73 9.49
CA THR A 50 -0.01 -1.14 9.14
C THR A 50 -0.79 -1.57 10.39
N ARG A 51 -0.16 -2.33 11.29
CA ARG A 51 -0.78 -2.76 12.54
C ARG A 51 -1.19 -1.59 13.41
N ILE A 52 -0.28 -0.65 13.66
CA ILE A 52 -0.56 0.48 14.57
C ILE A 52 -1.51 1.48 13.91
N SER A 53 -1.35 1.77 12.62
CA SER A 53 -2.22 2.72 11.91
C SER A 53 -3.67 2.23 11.81
N CYS A 54 -3.87 0.95 11.49
CA CYS A 54 -5.22 0.36 11.41
C CYS A 54 -5.87 0.26 12.79
N GLN A 55 -5.12 -0.04 13.85
CA GLN A 55 -5.65 0.01 15.22
C GLN A 55 -6.08 1.42 15.62
N LYS A 56 -5.24 2.42 15.38
CA LYS A 56 -5.58 3.82 15.67
C LYS A 56 -6.82 4.27 14.90
N ALA A 57 -6.93 3.87 13.63
CA ALA A 57 -8.10 4.13 12.81
C ALA A 57 -9.39 3.52 13.39
N ALA A 58 -9.34 2.26 13.82
CA ALA A 58 -10.46 1.59 14.47
C ALA A 58 -10.88 2.31 15.77
N PHE A 59 -9.91 2.67 16.62
CA PHE A 59 -10.18 3.40 17.87
C PHE A 59 -10.78 4.78 17.65
N ASN A 60 -10.34 5.49 16.61
CA ASN A 60 -10.93 6.78 16.25
C ASN A 60 -12.43 6.66 15.91
N LEU A 61 -12.84 5.55 15.30
CA LEU A 61 -14.22 5.23 14.98
C LEU A 61 -15.01 4.62 16.15
N GLY A 62 -14.38 4.33 17.29
CA GLY A 62 -15.05 3.67 18.42
C GLY A 62 -15.33 2.17 18.19
N CYS A 63 -14.61 1.54 17.26
CA CYS A 63 -14.70 0.11 17.00
C CYS A 63 -13.89 -0.71 18.03
N ASN A 64 -14.32 -1.94 18.25
CA ASN A 64 -13.51 -2.98 18.86
C ASN A 64 -12.51 -3.53 17.83
N ILE A 65 -11.41 -4.11 18.31
CA ILE A 65 -10.38 -4.67 17.44
C ILE A 65 -9.72 -5.88 18.06
N TRP A 66 -9.39 -6.85 17.22
CA TRP A 66 -8.44 -7.91 17.53
C TRP A 66 -7.38 -8.02 16.45
N VAL A 67 -6.20 -8.50 16.83
CA VAL A 67 -5.05 -8.65 15.94
C VAL A 67 -4.55 -10.09 16.05
N LEU A 68 -4.28 -10.72 14.92
CA LEU A 68 -3.78 -12.09 14.85
C LEU A 68 -2.56 -12.16 13.92
N ASP A 69 -1.41 -12.58 14.46
CA ASP A 69 -0.24 -12.97 13.65
C ASP A 69 -0.30 -14.47 13.37
N VAL A 70 -0.62 -14.88 12.14
CA VAL A 70 -0.92 -16.29 11.79
C VAL A 70 0.22 -17.24 12.16
N HIS A 71 1.47 -16.84 11.97
CA HIS A 71 2.63 -17.70 12.26
C HIS A 71 3.08 -17.69 13.73
N LYS A 72 2.47 -16.89 14.59
CA LYS A 72 2.83 -16.77 16.01
C LYS A 72 1.69 -17.17 16.94
N ASP A 73 0.49 -16.72 16.62
CA ASP A 73 -0.68 -16.80 17.48
C ASP A 73 -1.66 -17.89 17.01
N SER A 74 -1.37 -18.57 15.90
CA SER A 74 -2.24 -19.60 15.32
C SER A 74 -1.48 -20.83 14.83
N TRP A 75 -2.23 -21.87 14.52
CA TRP A 75 -1.68 -23.09 13.94
C TRP A 75 -1.16 -22.88 12.51
N LYS A 76 -0.39 -23.85 12.00
CA LYS A 76 0.01 -23.81 10.59
C LYS A 76 -1.22 -24.03 9.72
N ILE A 77 -1.52 -23.02 8.90
CA ILE A 77 -2.65 -23.02 7.98
C ILE A 77 -2.22 -23.61 6.62
N GLU A 78 -2.94 -24.63 6.15
CA GLU A 78 -2.83 -25.13 4.78
C GLU A 78 -3.51 -24.17 3.81
N MET A 79 -2.81 -23.82 2.74
CA MET A 79 -3.26 -22.86 1.73
C MET A 79 -3.61 -23.53 0.40
N ASN A 80 -3.18 -24.77 0.17
CA ASN A 80 -3.39 -25.51 -1.06
C ASN A 80 -4.67 -26.35 -0.98
N ASP A 81 -5.48 -26.29 -2.04
CA ASP A 81 -6.71 -27.09 -2.10
C ASP A 81 -6.38 -28.54 -2.42
N GLY A 82 -7.07 -29.50 -1.80
CA GLY A 82 -6.89 -30.93 -2.06
C GLY A 82 -5.66 -31.57 -1.39
N SER A 83 -4.87 -30.80 -0.62
CA SER A 83 -3.76 -31.33 0.16
C SER A 83 -4.22 -32.30 1.24
N VAL A 84 -3.48 -33.41 1.42
CA VAL A 84 -3.59 -34.24 2.62
C VAL A 84 -2.81 -33.57 3.75
N MET A 85 -3.52 -32.94 4.69
CA MET A 85 -2.99 -32.07 5.75
C MET A 85 -2.25 -32.82 6.86
N LYS A 86 -1.09 -33.42 6.54
CA LYS A 86 -0.25 -34.11 7.54
C LYS A 86 0.56 -33.17 8.42
N MET A 87 0.88 -31.97 7.93
CA MET A 87 1.82 -31.02 8.57
C MET A 87 1.16 -29.74 9.11
N THR A 88 -0.12 -29.56 8.81
CA THR A 88 -0.91 -28.37 9.09
C THR A 88 -2.17 -28.76 9.84
N GLN A 89 -2.60 -27.95 10.80
CA GLN A 89 -3.73 -28.30 11.67
C GLN A 89 -5.07 -27.77 11.15
N GLU A 90 -5.07 -26.75 10.30
CA GLU A 90 -6.29 -26.12 9.79
C GLU A 90 -6.10 -25.66 8.34
N HIS A 91 -7.17 -25.67 7.55
CA HIS A 91 -7.16 -25.18 6.17
C HIS A 91 -7.63 -23.71 6.15
N LEU A 92 -7.12 -22.93 5.19
CA LEU A 92 -7.43 -21.50 5.05
C LEU A 92 -8.95 -21.22 4.99
N LYS A 93 -9.71 -22.16 4.43
CA LYS A 93 -11.17 -22.08 4.32
C LYS A 93 -11.84 -21.99 5.69
N GLU A 94 -11.58 -22.95 6.57
CA GLU A 94 -12.15 -22.99 7.91
C GLU A 94 -11.65 -21.82 8.74
N ALA A 95 -10.33 -21.55 8.72
CA ALA A 95 -9.72 -20.46 9.45
C ALA A 95 -10.35 -19.09 9.14
N ILE A 96 -10.46 -18.73 7.85
CA ILE A 96 -11.04 -17.44 7.43
C ILE A 96 -12.54 -17.38 7.70
N SER A 97 -13.28 -18.47 7.48
CA SER A 97 -14.70 -18.53 7.81
C SER A 97 -14.97 -18.33 9.30
N VAL A 98 -14.16 -18.95 10.17
CA VAL A 98 -14.26 -18.81 11.63
C VAL A 98 -13.88 -17.39 12.06
N MET A 99 -12.76 -16.85 11.58
CA MET A 99 -12.35 -15.46 11.87
C MET A 99 -13.44 -14.45 11.49
N SER A 100 -14.13 -14.67 10.36
CA SER A 100 -15.21 -13.80 9.91
C SER A 100 -16.41 -13.74 10.86
N ILE A 101 -16.64 -14.79 11.67
CA ILE A 101 -17.74 -14.82 12.65
C ILE A 101 -17.45 -13.85 13.81
N TYR A 102 -16.18 -13.55 14.08
CA TYR A 102 -15.74 -12.76 15.23
C TYR A 102 -15.46 -11.28 14.89
N CYS A 103 -15.83 -10.80 13.71
CA CYS A 103 -15.67 -9.40 13.31
C CYS A 103 -16.71 -8.97 12.28
N ASP A 104 -16.93 -7.66 12.14
CA ASP A 104 -17.73 -7.05 11.08
C ASP A 104 -16.88 -6.70 9.83
N ILE A 105 -15.56 -6.57 9.98
CA ILE A 105 -14.60 -6.35 8.88
C ILE A 105 -13.37 -7.22 9.12
N LEU A 106 -12.93 -7.92 8.08
CA LEU A 106 -11.68 -8.68 8.09
C LEU A 106 -10.62 -7.96 7.26
N ALA A 107 -9.67 -7.29 7.88
CA ALA A 107 -8.54 -6.70 7.20
C ALA A 107 -7.38 -7.69 7.16
N VAL A 108 -6.81 -7.95 5.99
CA VAL A 108 -5.81 -9.02 5.83
C VAL A 108 -4.58 -8.52 5.09
N ARG A 109 -3.42 -8.90 5.63
CA ARG A 109 -2.11 -8.70 5.01
C ARG A 109 -1.52 -10.03 4.59
N THR A 110 -1.24 -10.17 3.30
CA THR A 110 -0.53 -11.30 2.68
C THR A 110 0.72 -10.79 1.97
N PHE A 111 1.71 -11.64 1.70
CA PHE A 111 2.87 -11.30 0.87
C PHE A 111 3.08 -12.33 -0.23
N PRO A 112 3.70 -11.92 -1.34
CA PRO A 112 4.11 -12.87 -2.36
C PRO A 112 5.30 -13.70 -1.87
N SER A 113 5.42 -14.90 -2.42
CA SER A 113 6.61 -15.73 -2.24
C SER A 113 7.81 -15.22 -3.06
N LEU A 114 7.54 -14.48 -4.14
CA LEU A 114 8.51 -14.10 -5.17
C LEU A 114 9.15 -15.30 -5.88
N SER A 115 8.45 -16.44 -5.91
CA SER A 115 8.90 -17.67 -6.56
C SER A 115 8.07 -18.07 -7.77
N ASP A 116 6.76 -17.83 -7.73
CA ASP A 116 5.84 -18.08 -8.84
C ASP A 116 5.09 -16.79 -9.18
N ARG A 117 5.47 -16.19 -10.30
CA ARG A 117 4.90 -14.94 -10.80
C ARG A 117 3.41 -15.06 -11.02
N ASP A 118 2.97 -16.16 -11.64
CA ASP A 118 1.59 -16.30 -12.08
C ASP A 118 0.69 -16.58 -10.87
N PHE A 119 1.17 -17.34 -9.88
CA PHE A 119 0.49 -17.51 -8.59
C PHE A 119 0.34 -16.18 -7.85
N ASP A 120 1.43 -15.42 -7.69
CA ASP A 120 1.44 -14.15 -6.96
C ASP A 120 0.59 -13.09 -7.70
N TYR A 121 0.71 -12.97 -9.02
CA TYR A 121 -0.05 -11.99 -9.82
C TYR A 121 -1.52 -12.34 -10.02
N LYS A 122 -1.92 -13.60 -9.83
CA LYS A 122 -3.33 -14.01 -9.74
C LYS A 122 -3.91 -13.82 -8.34
N GLU A 123 -3.11 -13.36 -7.37
CA GLU A 123 -3.56 -13.06 -6.00
C GLU A 123 -4.31 -14.25 -5.38
N ILE A 124 -3.81 -15.47 -5.61
CA ILE A 124 -4.52 -16.72 -5.29
C ILE A 124 -4.94 -16.77 -3.82
N ILE A 125 -4.02 -16.46 -2.90
CA ILE A 125 -4.30 -16.45 -1.46
C ILE A 125 -5.37 -15.41 -1.11
N PHE A 126 -5.25 -14.19 -1.63
CA PHE A 126 -6.23 -13.13 -1.34
C PHE A 126 -7.60 -13.45 -1.91
N ASN A 127 -7.67 -14.03 -3.11
CA ASN A 127 -8.92 -14.48 -3.73
C ASN A 127 -9.58 -15.62 -2.95
N LYS A 128 -8.80 -16.53 -2.35
CA LYS A 128 -9.32 -17.53 -1.40
C LYS A 128 -9.89 -16.88 -0.15
N ILE A 129 -9.19 -15.91 0.43
CA ILE A 129 -9.69 -15.15 1.59
C ILE A 129 -11.01 -14.47 1.26
N LEU A 130 -11.11 -13.79 0.11
CA LEU A 130 -12.36 -13.18 -0.35
C LEU A 130 -13.50 -14.20 -0.52
N LYS A 131 -13.19 -15.38 -1.07
CA LYS A 131 -14.16 -16.46 -1.27
C LYS A 131 -14.68 -17.05 0.05
N TYR A 132 -13.82 -17.18 1.05
CA TYR A 132 -14.15 -17.84 2.31
C TYR A 132 -14.60 -16.88 3.41
N SER A 133 -14.35 -15.57 3.24
CA SER A 133 -14.80 -14.55 4.18
C SER A 133 -16.31 -14.39 4.15
N ARG A 134 -16.92 -14.26 5.33
CA ARG A 134 -18.36 -13.98 5.49
C ARG A 134 -18.65 -12.50 5.68
N VAL A 135 -17.61 -11.69 5.83
CA VAL A 135 -17.69 -10.23 6.05
C VAL A 135 -16.81 -9.50 5.05
N PRO A 136 -16.99 -8.18 4.86
CA PRO A 136 -16.15 -7.39 3.98
C PRO A 136 -14.65 -7.52 4.30
N VAL A 137 -13.84 -7.63 3.24
CA VAL A 137 -12.39 -7.79 3.37
C VAL A 137 -11.64 -6.54 2.94
N VAL A 138 -10.66 -6.12 3.73
CA VAL A 138 -9.78 -4.97 3.44
C VAL A 138 -8.35 -5.47 3.17
N ASN A 139 -7.78 -5.08 2.03
CA ASN A 139 -6.41 -5.40 1.67
C ASN A 139 -5.42 -4.47 2.41
N MET A 140 -4.76 -5.02 3.44
CA MET A 140 -3.72 -4.33 4.20
C MET A 140 -2.35 -4.35 3.52
N GLU A 141 -2.17 -5.25 2.55
CA GLU A 141 -1.11 -5.39 1.54
C GLU A 141 -1.23 -6.84 1.04
N SER A 142 -1.17 -7.05 -0.28
CA SER A 142 -1.29 -8.33 -0.94
C SER A 142 -0.06 -8.62 -1.80
N ALA A 143 -0.09 -9.70 -2.58
CA ALA A 143 1.04 -10.08 -3.43
C ALA A 143 1.43 -8.96 -4.40
N THR A 144 0.45 -8.23 -4.93
CA THR A 144 0.65 -7.22 -5.97
C THR A 144 0.12 -5.83 -5.67
N LEU A 145 -0.58 -5.60 -4.57
CA LEU A 145 -1.16 -4.28 -4.25
C LEU A 145 -1.05 -3.91 -2.77
N HIS A 146 -1.08 -2.61 -2.47
CA HIS A 146 -1.15 -2.06 -1.11
C HIS A 146 -2.05 -0.81 -1.11
N PRO A 147 -3.38 -0.96 -1.28
CA PRO A 147 -4.26 0.17 -1.57
C PRO A 147 -4.38 1.17 -0.41
N LEU A 148 -4.28 0.71 0.85
CA LEU A 148 -4.24 1.60 2.01
C LEU A 148 -3.00 2.51 2.04
N GLN A 149 -1.86 2.03 1.53
CA GLN A 149 -0.67 2.85 1.38
C GLN A 149 -0.88 3.89 0.29
N SER A 150 -1.35 3.46 -0.88
CA SER A 150 -1.55 4.36 -2.03
C SER A 150 -2.60 5.42 -1.77
N LEU A 151 -3.68 5.11 -1.06
CA LEU A 151 -4.64 6.11 -0.61
C LEU A 151 -3.97 7.16 0.29
N ALA A 152 -3.18 6.73 1.28
CA ALA A 152 -2.43 7.65 2.13
C ALA A 152 -1.44 8.51 1.33
N ASP A 153 -0.78 7.93 0.32
CA ASP A 153 0.16 8.62 -0.54
C ASP A 153 -0.52 9.75 -1.32
N ILE A 154 -1.68 9.46 -1.93
CA ILE A 154 -2.43 10.47 -2.69
C ILE A 154 -3.06 11.51 -1.78
N MET A 155 -3.51 11.13 -0.57
CA MET A 155 -3.94 12.09 0.43
C MET A 155 -2.83 13.09 0.76
N THR A 156 -1.58 12.61 0.92
CA THR A 156 -0.43 13.48 1.16
C THR A 156 -0.18 14.40 -0.02
N ILE A 157 -0.15 13.89 -1.26
CA ILE A 157 0.04 14.74 -2.45
C ILE A 157 -1.09 15.79 -2.53
N ALA A 158 -2.33 15.41 -2.24
CA ALA A 158 -3.46 16.33 -2.21
C ALA A 158 -3.27 17.44 -1.17
N GLU A 159 -2.79 17.14 0.05
CA GLU A 159 -2.50 18.16 1.06
C GLU A 159 -1.46 19.18 0.57
N PHE A 160 -0.35 18.71 0.00
CA PHE A 160 0.75 19.57 -0.45
C PHE A 160 0.47 20.31 -1.77
N THR A 161 -0.57 19.92 -2.51
CA THR A 161 -1.00 20.58 -3.75
C THR A 161 -2.29 21.39 -3.58
N SER A 162 -2.76 21.60 -2.35
CA SER A 162 -4.04 22.25 -2.06
C SER A 162 -5.21 21.58 -2.80
N PHE A 163 -5.25 20.24 -2.76
CA PHE A 163 -6.21 19.37 -3.44
C PHE A 163 -6.15 19.48 -4.96
N PHE A 164 -4.97 19.29 -5.54
CA PHE A 164 -4.74 19.28 -6.99
C PHE A 164 -5.23 20.54 -7.72
N LYS A 165 -5.22 21.71 -7.04
CA LYS A 165 -5.60 23.00 -7.65
C LYS A 165 -4.79 23.34 -8.89
N LYS A 166 -3.53 22.90 -8.91
CA LYS A 166 -2.63 22.97 -10.07
C LYS A 166 -2.17 21.57 -10.42
N ARG A 167 -1.80 21.38 -11.69
CA ARG A 167 -1.13 20.16 -12.12
C ARG A 167 0.22 20.05 -11.41
N CYS A 168 0.62 18.83 -11.08
CA CYS A 168 1.94 18.54 -10.53
C CYS A 168 2.57 17.33 -11.22
N LYS A 169 3.90 17.29 -11.23
CA LYS A 169 4.66 16.15 -11.72
C LYS A 169 5.07 15.24 -10.58
N VAL A 170 4.71 13.96 -10.66
CA VAL A 170 5.03 12.93 -9.68
C VAL A 170 5.90 11.86 -10.33
N VAL A 171 7.02 11.55 -9.70
CA VAL A 171 7.96 10.52 -10.18
C VAL A 171 7.96 9.34 -9.20
N LEU A 172 7.57 8.16 -9.66
CA LEU A 172 7.89 6.90 -8.98
C LEU A 172 9.29 6.47 -9.39
N SER A 173 10.25 6.58 -8.48
CA SER A 173 11.63 6.21 -8.73
C SER A 173 11.95 4.87 -8.08
N TRP A 174 12.54 3.96 -8.86
CA TRP A 174 13.28 2.85 -8.30
C TRP A 174 14.47 3.37 -7.49
N ALA A 175 14.82 2.62 -6.45
CA ALA A 175 16.04 2.82 -5.67
C ALA A 175 16.61 1.44 -5.28
N PRO A 176 17.91 1.33 -4.98
CA PRO A 176 18.50 0.03 -4.68
C PRO A 176 18.06 -0.49 -3.30
N HIS A 177 18.21 -1.79 -3.09
CA HIS A 177 17.94 -2.46 -1.83
C HIS A 177 18.78 -3.75 -1.76
N ILE A 178 18.98 -4.30 -0.56
CA ILE A 178 19.82 -5.48 -0.33
C ILE A 178 19.07 -6.83 -0.40
N LYS A 179 17.76 -6.78 -0.63
CA LYS A 179 16.87 -7.95 -0.72
C LYS A 179 15.86 -7.72 -1.83
N PRO A 180 15.38 -8.79 -2.51
CA PRO A 180 14.31 -8.66 -3.47
C PRO A 180 13.04 -8.23 -2.73
N LEU A 181 12.39 -7.18 -3.22
CA LEU A 181 11.13 -6.69 -2.66
C LEU A 181 9.98 -6.91 -3.65
N PRO A 182 8.75 -7.10 -3.14
CA PRO A 182 7.56 -7.15 -3.96
C PRO A 182 7.29 -5.87 -4.74
N HIS A 183 6.50 -6.03 -5.80
CA HIS A 183 5.95 -4.92 -6.60
C HIS A 183 4.74 -4.25 -5.94
N SER A 184 4.21 -4.81 -4.84
CA SER A 184 2.94 -4.41 -4.20
C SER A 184 2.73 -2.90 -4.09
N VAL A 185 3.71 -2.20 -3.51
CA VAL A 185 3.67 -0.75 -3.32
C VAL A 185 3.77 0.01 -4.64
N ALA A 186 4.72 -0.36 -5.51
CA ALA A 186 4.97 0.33 -6.77
C ALA A 186 3.79 0.20 -7.75
N ASN A 187 3.24 -1.02 -7.85
CA ASN A 187 2.03 -1.32 -8.61
C ASN A 187 0.82 -0.53 -8.09
N SER A 188 0.60 -0.57 -6.78
CA SER A 188 -0.54 0.11 -6.15
C SER A 188 -0.44 1.62 -6.29
N PHE A 189 0.75 2.20 -6.06
CA PHE A 189 0.97 3.63 -6.27
C PHE A 189 0.68 4.03 -7.72
N SER A 190 1.16 3.24 -8.68
CA SER A 190 0.91 3.48 -10.10
C SER A 190 -0.59 3.45 -10.45
N GLN A 191 -1.34 2.46 -9.93
CA GLN A 191 -2.79 2.38 -10.16
C GLN A 191 -3.53 3.61 -9.65
N TRP A 192 -3.21 4.02 -8.42
CA TRP A 192 -3.92 5.09 -7.75
C TRP A 192 -3.58 6.45 -8.37
N ILE A 193 -2.30 6.72 -8.63
CA ILE A 193 -1.86 8.00 -9.20
C ILE A 193 -2.44 8.22 -10.59
N SER A 194 -2.53 7.15 -11.38
CA SER A 194 -3.10 7.19 -12.73
C SER A 194 -4.60 7.54 -12.76
N LYS A 195 -5.31 7.52 -11.62
CA LYS A 195 -6.71 7.97 -11.53
C LYS A 195 -6.86 9.48 -11.32
N ILE A 196 -5.76 10.21 -11.13
CA ILE A 196 -5.75 11.65 -10.89
C ILE A 196 -5.24 12.37 -12.15
N ASP A 197 -6.16 12.92 -12.96
CA ASP A 197 -5.87 13.60 -14.24
C ASP A 197 -5.02 14.87 -14.10
N LYS A 198 -4.87 15.38 -12.87
CA LYS A 198 -4.00 16.52 -12.55
C LYS A 198 -2.56 16.14 -12.28
N ILE A 199 -2.22 14.85 -12.24
CA ILE A 199 -0.85 14.39 -12.02
C ILE A 199 -0.23 13.99 -13.36
N ASP A 200 0.89 14.63 -13.70
CA ASP A 200 1.81 14.13 -14.71
C ASP A 200 2.69 13.06 -14.05
N PHE A 201 2.43 11.78 -14.37
CA PHE A 201 3.07 10.65 -13.72
C PHE A 201 4.18 10.07 -14.59
N THR A 202 5.36 9.85 -14.00
CA THR A 202 6.50 9.20 -14.64
C THR A 202 7.05 8.09 -13.75
N ILE A 203 7.43 6.97 -14.35
CA ILE A 203 8.17 5.90 -13.67
C ILE A 203 9.63 5.94 -14.12
N ALA A 204 10.57 5.95 -13.17
CA ALA A 204 11.99 5.85 -13.43
C ALA A 204 12.52 4.54 -12.83
N CYS A 205 13.08 3.64 -13.65
CA CYS A 205 13.65 2.40 -13.16
C CYS A 205 14.77 1.87 -14.07
N PRO A 206 15.71 1.05 -13.56
CA PRO A 206 16.72 0.43 -14.41
C PRO A 206 16.10 -0.41 -15.53
N GLU A 207 16.86 -0.72 -16.57
CA GLU A 207 16.44 -1.70 -17.58
C GLU A 207 16.06 -3.03 -16.91
N LYS A 208 15.02 -3.69 -17.45
CA LYS A 208 14.47 -4.97 -16.93
C LYS A 208 13.76 -4.87 -15.57
N TYR A 209 13.49 -3.66 -15.08
CA TYR A 209 12.68 -3.39 -13.89
C TYR A 209 11.30 -2.81 -14.21
N ASP A 210 10.89 -2.79 -15.47
CA ASP A 210 9.55 -2.35 -15.87
C ASP A 210 8.45 -3.07 -15.09
N LEU A 211 7.52 -2.31 -14.55
CA LEU A 211 6.34 -2.86 -13.88
C LEU A 211 5.39 -3.44 -14.91
N HIS A 212 4.55 -4.38 -14.47
CA HIS A 212 3.51 -4.92 -15.32
C HIS A 212 2.53 -3.81 -15.75
N LYS A 213 2.33 -3.67 -17.06
CA LYS A 213 1.50 -2.63 -17.69
C LYS A 213 0.07 -2.49 -17.13
N ARG A 214 -0.53 -3.55 -16.58
CA ARG A 214 -1.87 -3.53 -15.97
C ARG A 214 -2.00 -2.55 -14.81
N PHE A 215 -0.88 -2.19 -14.17
CA PHE A 215 -0.86 -1.32 -13.00
C PHE A 215 -0.45 0.12 -13.34
N SER A 216 0.38 0.29 -14.38
CA SER A 216 0.84 1.60 -14.83
C SER A 216 0.02 2.17 -15.99
N ASN A 217 -0.92 1.42 -16.57
CA ASN A 217 -1.77 1.83 -17.69
C ASN A 217 -1.01 2.51 -18.85
N GLY A 218 0.22 2.06 -19.13
CA GLY A 218 1.05 2.62 -20.21
C GLY A 218 1.69 3.98 -19.89
N VAL A 219 1.74 4.39 -18.62
CA VAL A 219 2.48 5.57 -18.15
C VAL A 219 3.92 5.58 -18.67
N PHE A 220 4.41 6.77 -19.00
CA PHE A 220 5.77 6.98 -19.47
C PHE A 220 6.78 6.42 -18.45
N THR A 221 7.62 5.50 -18.93
CA THR A 221 8.68 4.86 -18.16
C THR A 221 10.02 5.19 -18.81
N THR A 222 10.99 5.61 -17.99
CA THR A 222 12.34 5.94 -18.43
C THR A 222 13.39 5.19 -17.61
N HIS A 223 14.52 4.88 -18.26
CA HIS A 223 15.69 4.29 -17.61
C HIS A 223 16.76 5.32 -17.25
N ASN A 224 16.45 6.61 -17.44
CA ASN A 224 17.27 7.73 -16.99
C ASN A 224 16.59 8.45 -15.82
N GLN A 225 17.12 8.25 -14.61
CA GLN A 225 16.56 8.80 -13.37
C GLN A 225 16.62 10.33 -13.34
N ASP A 226 17.73 10.92 -13.75
CA ASP A 226 17.92 12.38 -13.73
C ASP A 226 16.92 13.08 -14.66
N MET A 227 16.68 12.51 -15.85
CA MET A 227 15.66 13.02 -16.79
C MET A 227 14.25 12.98 -16.19
N ALA A 228 13.89 11.92 -15.46
CA ALA A 228 12.61 11.85 -14.78
C ALA A 228 12.46 12.96 -13.72
N PHE A 229 13.55 13.30 -13.03
CA PHE A 229 13.55 14.23 -11.89
C PHE A 229 13.42 15.69 -12.31
N ILE A 230 13.78 16.04 -13.56
CA ILE A 230 13.65 17.41 -14.08
C ILE A 230 12.22 17.92 -13.85
N ASN A 231 12.10 19.04 -13.12
CA ASN A 231 10.84 19.71 -12.79
C ASN A 231 9.82 18.84 -12.02
N ALA A 232 10.23 17.74 -11.38
CA ALA A 232 9.33 16.97 -10.53
C ALA A 232 8.89 17.80 -9.31
N ASP A 233 7.63 17.67 -8.88
CA ASP A 233 7.11 18.26 -7.63
C ASP A 233 7.09 17.22 -6.49
N PHE A 234 7.05 15.93 -6.84
CA PHE A 234 7.13 14.82 -5.88
C PHE A 234 8.03 13.71 -6.42
N VAL A 235 8.88 13.18 -5.56
CA VAL A 235 9.67 11.98 -5.80
C VAL A 235 9.26 10.91 -4.80
N TYR A 236 8.63 9.85 -5.29
CA TYR A 236 8.30 8.67 -4.51
C TYR A 236 9.34 7.59 -4.76
N ALA A 237 10.20 7.33 -3.79
CA ALA A 237 11.21 6.28 -3.90
C ALA A 237 10.65 4.94 -3.44
N LYS A 238 10.92 3.87 -4.20
CA LYS A 238 10.64 2.51 -3.76
C LYS A 238 11.54 1.51 -4.50
N ASN A 239 12.06 0.51 -3.80
CA ASN A 239 12.66 -0.65 -4.46
C ASN A 239 11.61 -1.71 -4.81
N TRP A 240 11.79 -2.39 -5.94
CA TRP A 240 11.15 -3.66 -6.29
C TRP A 240 12.13 -4.56 -7.03
N SER A 241 11.90 -5.88 -7.02
CA SER A 241 12.65 -6.90 -7.78
C SER A 241 12.24 -6.93 -9.26
N SER A 242 12.95 -7.66 -10.13
CA SER A 242 12.54 -7.76 -11.54
C SER A 242 11.20 -8.49 -11.66
N TYR A 243 10.32 -7.97 -12.54
CA TYR A 243 9.08 -8.65 -12.91
C TYR A 243 9.32 -9.71 -13.99
N LEU A 244 10.24 -9.45 -14.93
CA LEU A 244 10.59 -10.38 -16.02
C LEU A 244 11.34 -11.59 -15.48
N ASP A 245 12.42 -11.34 -14.72
CA ASP A 245 13.13 -12.33 -13.93
C ASP A 245 12.54 -12.34 -12.52
N TYR A 246 11.34 -12.91 -12.38
CA TYR A 246 10.51 -12.74 -11.20
C TYR A 246 11.27 -12.97 -9.89
N GLY A 247 11.25 -11.97 -9.00
CA GLY A 247 11.89 -12.04 -7.69
C GLY A 247 13.40 -11.85 -7.68
N LYS A 248 14.07 -11.70 -8.83
CA LYS A 248 15.53 -11.49 -8.87
C LYS A 248 15.93 -10.02 -8.71
N MET A 249 17.14 -9.81 -8.20
CA MET A 249 17.81 -8.50 -8.16
C MET A 249 18.88 -8.45 -9.26
N LEU A 250 18.57 -7.78 -10.37
CA LEU A 250 19.45 -7.65 -11.54
C LEU A 250 20.34 -6.39 -11.50
N CYS A 251 19.86 -5.32 -10.88
CA CYS A 251 20.58 -4.05 -10.73
C CYS A 251 21.11 -3.90 -9.30
N GLN A 252 22.41 -3.67 -9.18
CA GLN A 252 23.09 -3.34 -7.92
C GLN A 252 23.67 -1.92 -7.95
N ASN A 253 23.32 -1.11 -8.95
CA ASN A 253 23.88 0.21 -9.12
C ASN A 253 23.39 1.16 -8.01
N SER A 254 24.32 1.60 -7.16
CA SER A 254 24.09 2.58 -6.10
C SER A 254 23.73 3.96 -6.64
N ASP A 255 24.04 4.26 -7.90
CA ASP A 255 23.70 5.51 -8.56
C ASP A 255 22.19 5.66 -8.78
N TRP A 256 21.34 4.74 -8.34
CA TRP A 256 19.89 4.95 -8.27
C TRP A 256 19.41 5.46 -6.90
N MET A 257 20.29 5.55 -5.90
CA MET A 257 19.96 6.13 -4.60
C MET A 257 19.50 7.58 -4.76
N ILE A 258 18.48 7.99 -4.00
CA ILE A 258 18.02 9.37 -4.00
C ILE A 258 18.98 10.23 -3.19
N THR A 259 19.63 11.21 -3.82
CA THR A 259 20.63 12.09 -3.19
C THR A 259 20.19 13.54 -3.26
N VAL A 260 20.81 14.40 -2.45
CA VAL A 260 20.56 15.85 -2.48
C VAL A 260 20.84 16.41 -3.88
N ASN A 261 21.89 15.92 -4.56
CA ASN A 261 22.23 16.38 -5.90
C ASN A 261 21.14 16.08 -6.94
N LYS A 262 20.50 14.91 -6.87
CA LYS A 262 19.36 14.61 -7.75
C LYS A 262 18.13 15.42 -7.40
N MET A 263 17.89 15.65 -6.11
CA MET A 263 16.77 16.49 -5.66
C MET A 263 16.90 17.93 -6.16
N LYS A 264 18.12 18.45 -6.42
CA LYS A 264 18.33 19.76 -7.06
C LYS A 264 17.84 19.85 -8.51
N LEU A 265 17.69 18.72 -9.21
CA LEU A 265 17.13 18.68 -10.58
C LEU A 265 15.61 18.92 -10.58
N THR A 266 14.97 18.71 -9.43
CA THR A 266 13.53 18.81 -9.27
C THR A 266 13.06 20.24 -9.06
N ASN A 267 11.75 20.48 -9.12
CA ASN A 267 11.13 21.74 -8.73
C ASN A 267 10.96 21.82 -7.20
N GLN A 268 12.07 21.69 -6.46
CA GLN A 268 12.07 21.57 -4.99
C GLN A 268 11.11 20.48 -4.49
N ALA A 269 11.13 19.32 -5.16
CA ALA A 269 10.18 18.25 -4.95
C ALA A 269 10.10 17.80 -3.49
N LYS A 270 8.91 17.37 -3.09
CA LYS A 270 8.76 16.63 -1.84
C LYS A 270 9.20 15.18 -2.03
N PHE A 271 9.94 14.67 -1.06
CA PHE A 271 10.40 13.29 -1.01
C PHE A 271 9.42 12.43 -0.19
N MET A 272 9.00 11.31 -0.78
CA MET A 272 8.05 10.36 -0.22
C MET A 272 8.62 8.93 -0.26
N HIS A 273 8.28 8.12 0.75
CA HIS A 273 8.63 6.72 0.82
C HIS A 273 7.69 6.00 1.81
N CYS A 274 7.14 4.84 1.44
CA CYS A 274 6.12 4.11 2.24
C CYS A 274 6.57 3.65 3.63
N LEU A 275 7.89 3.61 3.85
CA LEU A 275 8.60 2.99 4.98
C LEU A 275 8.36 1.46 5.08
N PRO A 276 9.29 0.68 5.68
CA PRO A 276 10.56 1.11 6.25
C PRO A 276 11.55 1.48 5.15
N VAL A 277 12.43 2.44 5.43
CA VAL A 277 13.47 2.89 4.49
C VAL A 277 14.84 2.51 5.01
N ARG A 278 15.74 2.10 4.11
CA ARG A 278 17.16 1.93 4.43
C ARG A 278 17.91 3.19 4.02
N ARG A 279 18.28 3.99 5.02
CA ARG A 279 19.13 5.17 4.87
C ARG A 279 20.44 4.80 4.16
N ASN A 280 20.92 5.70 3.31
CA ASN A 280 22.15 5.59 2.51
C ASN A 280 22.21 4.35 1.60
N ILE A 281 21.04 3.77 1.31
CA ILE A 281 20.82 2.76 0.28
C ILE A 281 19.70 3.26 -0.63
N VAL A 282 18.52 3.51 -0.06
CA VAL A 282 17.37 4.03 -0.82
C VAL A 282 17.49 5.54 -1.03
N VAL A 283 17.86 6.25 0.03
CA VAL A 283 17.90 7.71 0.09
C VAL A 283 18.97 8.15 1.07
N GLU A 284 19.68 9.22 0.73
CA GLU A 284 20.67 9.89 1.57
C GLU A 284 20.02 10.48 2.83
N ASP A 285 20.72 10.43 3.97
CA ASP A 285 20.25 10.99 5.24
C ASP A 285 19.80 12.46 5.10
N ALA A 286 20.59 13.28 4.41
CA ALA A 286 20.30 14.70 4.22
C ALA A 286 18.99 14.96 3.45
N VAL A 287 18.55 14.05 2.57
CA VAL A 287 17.25 14.16 1.90
C VAL A 287 16.12 13.77 2.85
N LEU A 288 16.32 12.69 3.63
CA LEU A 288 15.31 12.15 4.52
C LEU A 288 15.06 13.02 5.76
N ASP A 289 16.09 13.70 6.25
CA ASP A 289 16.04 14.63 7.39
C ASP A 289 15.84 16.09 6.95
N GLY A 290 16.00 16.37 5.66
CA GLY A 290 15.87 17.72 5.10
C GLY A 290 14.42 18.12 4.80
N ASN A 291 14.26 19.39 4.38
CA ASN A 291 12.96 20.03 4.12
C ASN A 291 12.15 19.44 2.95
N HIS A 292 12.77 18.57 2.15
CA HIS A 292 12.09 17.82 1.09
C HIS A 292 11.22 16.71 1.68
N SER A 293 11.65 16.10 2.78
CA SER A 293 11.03 14.89 3.31
C SER A 293 9.66 15.15 3.92
N ILE A 294 8.68 14.39 3.48
CA ILE A 294 7.32 14.39 4.05
C ILE A 294 6.88 12.98 4.47
N VAL A 295 7.85 12.10 4.74
CA VAL A 295 7.61 10.68 5.05
C VAL A 295 6.81 10.47 6.33
N LEU A 296 6.88 11.40 7.29
CA LEU A 296 6.11 11.32 8.54
C LEU A 296 4.65 11.74 8.33
N GLN A 297 4.40 12.80 7.56
CA GLN A 297 3.05 13.22 7.15
C GLN A 297 2.38 12.13 6.30
N GLN A 298 3.15 11.50 5.41
CA GLN A 298 2.72 10.32 4.65
C GLN A 298 2.37 9.14 5.56
N ALA A 299 3.21 8.85 6.56
CA ALA A 299 2.93 7.78 7.52
C ALA A 299 1.72 8.08 8.41
N GLU A 300 1.49 9.34 8.80
CA GLU A 300 0.30 9.78 9.54
C GLU A 300 -0.98 9.51 8.73
N ASN A 301 -0.96 9.82 7.43
CA ASN A 301 -2.10 9.61 6.54
C ASN A 301 -2.51 8.14 6.40
N ARG A 302 -1.68 7.17 6.80
CA ARG A 302 -2.07 5.75 6.89
C ARG A 302 -3.19 5.52 7.90
N ILE A 303 -3.28 6.33 8.96
CA ILE A 303 -4.37 6.27 9.94
C ILE A 303 -5.68 6.60 9.22
N TYR A 304 -5.74 7.76 8.59
CA TYR A 304 -6.96 8.30 7.99
C TYR A 304 -7.37 7.57 6.71
N ALA A 305 -6.40 7.08 5.93
CA ALA A 305 -6.66 6.17 4.81
C ALA A 305 -7.32 4.86 5.27
N SER A 306 -6.85 4.28 6.38
CA SER A 306 -7.51 3.09 6.96
C SER A 306 -8.88 3.45 7.53
N GLN A 307 -8.98 4.59 8.20
CA GLN A 307 -10.18 5.03 8.90
C GLN A 307 -11.34 5.28 7.95
N ILE A 308 -11.11 5.99 6.85
CA ILE A 308 -12.17 6.27 5.88
C ILE A 308 -12.69 4.99 5.21
N ILE A 309 -11.82 4.02 4.94
CA ILE A 309 -12.20 2.74 4.34
C ILE A 309 -13.04 1.92 5.32
N PHE A 310 -12.61 1.82 6.59
CA PHE A 310 -13.40 1.16 7.62
C PHE A 310 -14.77 1.82 7.79
N LEU A 311 -14.82 3.15 7.86
CA LEU A 311 -16.07 3.90 7.97
C LEU A 311 -17.02 3.61 6.80
N LYS A 312 -16.55 3.72 5.54
CA LYS A 312 -17.39 3.48 4.35
C LYS A 312 -17.91 2.05 4.26
N ILE A 313 -17.13 1.07 4.72
CA ILE A 313 -17.57 -0.33 4.77
C ILE A 313 -18.64 -0.49 5.85
N LEU A 314 -18.38 -0.03 7.08
CA LEU A 314 -19.31 -0.17 8.21
C LEU A 314 -20.63 0.56 7.95
N GLN A 315 -20.61 1.76 7.35
CA GLN A 315 -21.84 2.48 6.96
C GLN A 315 -22.68 1.73 5.92
N SER A 316 -22.08 0.82 5.15
CA SER A 316 -22.82 -0.02 4.20
C SER A 316 -23.33 -1.34 4.78
N LEU A 317 -23.00 -1.63 6.05
CA LEU A 317 -23.51 -2.76 6.82
C LEU A 317 -24.67 -2.36 7.74
N SER A 318 -24.80 -1.05 8.03
CA SER A 318 -25.91 -0.44 8.76
C SER A 318 -27.12 -0.24 7.85
#